data_AF-A0A970MV20-F1
#
_entry.id   AF-A0A970MV20-F1
#
_cell.length_a   1.000
_cell.length_b   1.000
_cell.length_c   1.000
_cell.angle_alpha   90.00
_cell.angle_beta   90.00
_cell.angle_gamma   90.00
#
_symmetry.space_group_name_H-M   'P 1'
#
loop_
_entity.id
_entity.type
_entity.pdbx_description
1 polymer ?
#
loop_
_entity_poly.entity_id
_entity_poly.type
_entity_poly.pdbx_seq_one_letter_code
_entity_poly.pdbx_strand_id
1 'polypeptide(L)'
;MDKSRVDVLVAGGGPAGFAAALAAGRAGANTLLIERSGRLGGMATNALVSPFLGMVNSQFVNDILQYLGGREVDPARLDIDYADLLVQENVQILLHTYAVRAIMDGDTVTGCTCYTNQGQLDLYAAVTIDATGDGIIAHSAGVPFEQGRPEDGLTQPVSIMFRIGGVGPSPLLCGSEGAAAALMLAKGSWEQIVEQGMRDGELPKNVGVIRTYATRRPSEVTVNATQVNYIDPTSAADLTKAEIEGRKQAYQVTEFLRKHAPGYKDCFISEMPAVIGVRETRRFLGCEYLTRSDLLEGRKRPDAVVQDALFVIDIHNPDGPGQSEGSAVECRPYDIPYGCLVPREIDGLLLAGRCISGSHDAHASYRVMTICLGIGAAAGAAGAIASAQGIAARLVSPEQIRKAIP
;
A
#
# COMPACT_ATOMS: atom_id res chain seq x y z
N MET A 1 -17.80 -9.71 25.57
CA MET A 1 -18.09 -10.49 24.35
C MET A 1 -17.66 -11.90 24.63
N ASP A 2 -18.52 -12.87 24.36
CA ASP A 2 -18.17 -14.29 24.44
C ASP A 2 -16.92 -14.56 23.58
N LYS A 3 -16.11 -15.57 23.92
CA LYS A 3 -14.87 -15.93 23.22
C LYS A 3 -15.18 -16.55 21.84
N SER A 4 -15.94 -15.88 20.99
CA SER A 4 -16.29 -16.37 19.66
C SER A 4 -15.07 -16.23 18.75
N ARG A 5 -14.36 -17.34 18.55
CA ARG A 5 -13.32 -17.49 17.53
C ARG A 5 -13.94 -17.25 16.15
N VAL A 6 -13.35 -16.36 15.36
CA VAL A 6 -13.74 -16.15 13.95
C VAL A 6 -12.99 -17.12 13.04
N ASP A 7 -13.44 -17.31 11.80
CA ASP A 7 -12.71 -18.11 10.83
C ASP A 7 -11.46 -17.36 10.37
N VAL A 8 -11.66 -16.11 9.95
CA VAL A 8 -10.60 -15.26 9.40
C VAL A 8 -10.59 -13.91 10.13
N LEU A 9 -9.45 -13.57 10.73
CA LEU A 9 -9.18 -12.24 11.27
C LEU A 9 -8.23 -11.50 10.31
N VAL A 10 -8.64 -10.34 9.81
CA VAL A 10 -7.81 -9.48 8.96
C VAL A 10 -7.37 -8.26 9.75
N ALA A 11 -6.07 -8.11 9.94
CA ALA A 11 -5.48 -6.96 10.62
C ALA A 11 -5.01 -5.92 9.60
N GLY A 12 -5.72 -4.79 9.50
CA GLY A 12 -5.46 -3.70 8.56
C GLY A 12 -6.54 -3.58 7.49
N GLY A 13 -7.05 -2.37 7.27
CA GLY A 13 -8.13 -2.05 6.32
C GLY A 13 -7.66 -1.32 5.06
N GLY A 14 -6.37 -1.42 4.71
CA GLY A 14 -5.85 -0.95 3.42
C GLY A 14 -6.31 -1.81 2.24
N PRO A 15 -5.86 -1.52 1.00
CA PRO A 15 -6.29 -2.27 -0.19
C PRO A 15 -6.15 -3.79 -0.05
N ALA A 16 -5.01 -4.28 0.45
CA ALA A 16 -4.81 -5.71 0.66
C ALA A 16 -5.75 -6.30 1.72
N GLY A 17 -5.93 -5.62 2.86
CA GLY A 17 -6.80 -6.11 3.92
C GLY A 17 -8.27 -6.08 3.55
N PHE A 18 -8.72 -5.02 2.86
CA PHE A 18 -10.05 -4.95 2.27
C PHE A 18 -10.30 -6.13 1.32
N ALA A 19 -9.41 -6.37 0.36
CA ALA A 19 -9.58 -7.46 -0.60
C ALA A 19 -9.54 -8.85 0.07
N ALA A 20 -8.69 -9.02 1.10
CA ALA A 20 -8.64 -10.24 1.89
C ALA A 20 -9.96 -10.50 2.63
N ALA A 21 -10.49 -9.50 3.32
CA ALA A 21 -11.75 -9.62 4.04
C ALA A 21 -12.92 -9.86 3.08
N LEU A 22 -12.95 -9.19 1.93
CA LEU A 22 -13.98 -9.38 0.92
C LEU A 22 -13.95 -10.80 0.33
N ALA A 23 -12.76 -11.30 -0.03
CA ALA A 23 -12.61 -12.66 -0.57
C ALA A 23 -12.99 -13.73 0.47
N ALA A 24 -12.60 -13.54 1.73
CA ALA A 24 -12.98 -14.46 2.81
C ALA A 24 -14.50 -14.45 3.08
N GLY A 25 -15.11 -13.26 3.15
CA GLY A 25 -16.56 -13.11 3.31
C GLY A 25 -17.36 -13.75 2.18
N ARG A 26 -16.96 -13.53 0.92
CA ARG A 26 -17.58 -14.16 -0.27
C ARG A 26 -17.46 -15.69 -0.27
N ALA A 27 -16.37 -16.22 0.31
CA ALA A 27 -16.20 -17.64 0.51
C ALA A 27 -17.01 -18.20 1.69
N GLY A 28 -17.78 -17.37 2.40
CA GLY A 28 -18.67 -17.75 3.49
C GLY A 28 -18.01 -17.83 4.87
N ALA A 29 -16.77 -17.36 5.03
CA ALA A 29 -16.08 -17.38 6.31
C ALA A 29 -16.63 -16.31 7.26
N ASN A 30 -16.82 -16.66 8.54
CA ASN A 30 -17.06 -15.68 9.59
C ASN A 30 -15.81 -14.80 9.74
N THR A 31 -15.87 -13.60 9.16
CA THR A 31 -14.68 -12.76 8.95
C THR A 31 -14.78 -11.48 9.77
N LEU A 32 -13.70 -11.14 10.45
CA LEU A 32 -13.54 -9.87 11.17
C LEU A 32 -12.35 -9.10 10.60
N LEU A 33 -12.59 -7.86 10.18
CA LEU A 33 -11.55 -6.90 9.81
C LEU A 33 -11.37 -5.87 10.92
N ILE A 34 -10.13 -5.64 11.32
CA ILE A 34 -9.76 -4.58 12.26
C ILE A 34 -8.90 -3.51 11.57
N GLU A 35 -9.12 -2.24 11.92
CA GLU A 35 -8.34 -1.11 11.38
C GLU A 35 -8.09 -0.09 12.48
N ARG A 36 -6.86 0.44 12.52
CA ARG A 36 -6.43 1.43 13.53
C ARG A 36 -7.06 2.80 13.28
N SER A 37 -7.29 3.18 12.02
CA SER A 37 -7.92 4.45 11.66
C SER A 37 -9.45 4.42 11.84
N GLY A 38 -10.06 5.60 11.82
CA GLY A 38 -11.53 5.75 11.81
C GLY A 38 -12.16 5.55 10.43
N ARG A 39 -11.39 5.07 9.45
CA ARG A 39 -11.78 4.89 8.05
C ARG A 39 -11.01 3.72 7.44
N LEU A 40 -11.61 3.03 6.47
CA LEU A 40 -10.95 2.04 5.62
C LEU A 40 -10.16 2.70 4.47
N GLY A 41 -9.36 1.91 3.77
CA GLY A 41 -8.60 2.29 2.58
C GLY A 41 -7.12 2.58 2.81
N GLY A 42 -6.64 2.54 4.07
CA GLY A 42 -5.21 2.63 4.39
C GLY A 42 -4.55 3.87 3.79
N MET A 43 -3.46 3.70 3.04
CA MET A 43 -2.75 4.83 2.39
C MET A 43 -3.57 5.51 1.28
N ALA A 44 -4.52 4.81 0.65
CA ALA A 44 -5.37 5.39 -0.39
C ALA A 44 -6.28 6.49 0.18
N THR A 45 -6.84 6.25 1.36
CA THR A 45 -7.70 7.21 2.08
C THR A 45 -6.88 8.16 2.94
N ASN A 46 -6.05 7.63 3.84
CA ASN A 46 -5.44 8.42 4.92
C ASN A 46 -4.21 9.23 4.46
N ALA A 47 -3.51 8.76 3.41
CA ALA A 47 -2.33 9.43 2.86
C ALA A 47 -2.59 10.05 1.46
N LEU A 48 -3.86 10.06 1.02
CA LEU A 48 -4.32 10.61 -0.27
C LEU A 48 -3.60 10.01 -1.49
N VAL A 49 -3.10 8.78 -1.38
CA VAL A 49 -2.49 8.06 -2.50
C VAL A 49 -3.62 7.48 -3.37
N SER A 50 -4.30 8.35 -4.10
CA SER A 50 -5.52 8.00 -4.85
C SER A 50 -5.33 7.20 -6.16
N PRO A 51 -4.17 7.19 -6.85
CA PRO A 51 -4.02 6.37 -8.05
C PRO A 51 -3.79 4.89 -7.73
N PHE A 52 -4.69 4.01 -8.19
CA PHE A 52 -4.52 2.56 -8.11
C PHE A 52 -3.64 2.05 -9.25
N LEU A 53 -2.33 2.14 -9.03
CA LEU A 53 -1.29 1.72 -9.97
C LEU A 53 -1.07 0.20 -9.98
N GLY A 54 -0.40 -0.28 -11.02
CA GLY A 54 -0.10 -1.69 -11.27
C GLY A 54 -1.24 -2.45 -11.94
N MET A 55 -0.95 -3.64 -12.45
CA MET A 55 -1.94 -4.54 -13.05
C MET A 55 -1.78 -5.94 -12.48
N VAL A 56 -2.86 -6.71 -12.52
CA VAL A 56 -2.90 -8.16 -12.26
C VAL A 56 -3.93 -8.77 -13.22
N ASN A 57 -3.77 -10.04 -13.56
CA ASN A 57 -4.78 -10.80 -14.27
C ASN A 57 -5.73 -11.46 -13.26
N SER A 58 -6.80 -10.76 -12.90
CA SER A 58 -7.84 -11.24 -11.98
C SER A 58 -9.15 -10.52 -12.25
N GLN A 59 -10.22 -11.29 -12.49
CA GLN A 59 -11.56 -10.73 -12.63
C GLN A 59 -12.04 -10.12 -11.30
N PHE A 60 -11.73 -10.76 -10.16
CA PHE A 60 -12.06 -10.25 -8.83
C PHE A 60 -11.53 -8.83 -8.60
N VAL A 61 -10.27 -8.56 -8.96
CA VAL A 61 -9.68 -7.22 -8.82
C VAL A 61 -10.28 -6.24 -9.81
N ASN A 62 -10.58 -6.68 -11.05
CA ASN A 62 -11.24 -5.83 -12.04
C ASN A 62 -12.65 -5.41 -11.59
N ASP A 63 -13.42 -6.31 -10.99
CA ASP A 63 -14.76 -6.03 -10.46
C ASP A 63 -14.71 -4.98 -9.33
N ILE A 64 -13.72 -5.08 -8.44
CA ILE A 64 -13.47 -4.06 -7.40
C ILE A 64 -13.19 -2.72 -8.07
N LEU A 65 -12.22 -2.65 -8.99
CA LEU A 65 -11.86 -1.39 -9.63
C LEU A 65 -13.03 -0.80 -10.42
N GLN A 66 -13.85 -1.62 -11.07
CA GLN A 66 -15.05 -1.18 -11.76
C GLN A 66 -16.07 -0.57 -10.79
N TYR A 67 -16.31 -1.23 -9.64
CA TYR A 67 -17.20 -0.73 -8.61
C TYR A 67 -16.76 0.65 -8.07
N LEU A 68 -15.46 0.84 -7.89
CA LEU A 68 -14.88 2.12 -7.43
C LEU A 68 -14.91 3.23 -8.50
N GLY A 69 -15.40 2.93 -9.71
CA GLY A 69 -15.43 3.86 -10.84
C GLY A 69 -14.08 4.01 -11.55
N GLY A 70 -13.21 3.01 -11.47
CA GLY A 70 -11.92 2.94 -12.13
C GLY A 70 -10.73 3.05 -11.17
N ARG A 71 -9.57 3.42 -11.73
CA ARG A 71 -8.28 3.48 -11.00
C ARG A 71 -8.00 4.82 -10.34
N GLU A 72 -8.75 5.85 -10.72
CA GLU A 72 -8.73 7.17 -10.09
C GLU A 72 -9.88 7.23 -9.09
N VAL A 73 -9.62 6.73 -7.88
CA VAL A 73 -10.63 6.69 -6.83
C VAL A 73 -10.69 8.03 -6.11
N ASP A 74 -11.84 8.34 -5.50
CA ASP A 74 -11.96 9.48 -4.59
C ASP A 74 -11.70 9.01 -3.14
N PRO A 75 -10.53 9.33 -2.54
CA PRO A 75 -10.23 9.09 -1.13
C PRO A 75 -11.36 9.44 -0.17
N ALA A 76 -12.16 10.48 -0.46
CA ALA A 76 -13.25 10.90 0.42
C ALA A 76 -14.42 9.90 0.45
N ARG A 77 -14.55 9.05 -0.57
CA ARG A 77 -15.65 8.08 -0.74
C ARG A 77 -15.20 6.63 -0.59
N LEU A 78 -13.91 6.36 -0.83
CA LEU A 78 -13.34 5.01 -0.88
C LEU A 78 -13.62 4.15 0.37
N ASP A 79 -13.60 4.74 1.55
CA ASP A 79 -13.85 4.02 2.80
C ASP A 79 -15.30 3.52 2.92
N ILE A 80 -16.28 4.30 2.45
CA ILE A 80 -17.69 3.92 2.40
C ILE A 80 -17.88 2.84 1.35
N ASP A 81 -17.30 3.01 0.16
CA ASP A 81 -17.39 2.00 -0.91
C ASP A 81 -16.77 0.65 -0.46
N TYR A 82 -15.67 0.68 0.29
CA TYR A 82 -15.10 -0.51 0.92
C TYR A 82 -16.02 -1.10 1.99
N ALA A 83 -16.56 -0.27 2.88
CA ALA A 83 -17.44 -0.73 3.94
C ALA A 83 -18.72 -1.37 3.38
N ASP A 84 -19.32 -0.77 2.36
CA ASP A 84 -20.55 -1.27 1.71
C ASP A 84 -20.33 -2.67 1.13
N LEU A 85 -19.22 -2.88 0.41
CA LEU A 85 -18.88 -4.19 -0.15
C LEU A 85 -18.62 -5.24 0.95
N LEU A 86 -17.93 -4.87 2.03
CA LEU A 86 -17.66 -5.79 3.14
C LEU A 86 -18.93 -6.17 3.90
N VAL A 87 -19.80 -5.20 4.20
CA VAL A 87 -21.06 -5.43 4.92
C VAL A 87 -22.03 -6.29 4.11
N GLN A 88 -22.08 -6.11 2.78
CA GLN A 88 -22.88 -6.96 1.90
C GLN A 88 -22.50 -8.45 2.01
N GLU A 89 -21.22 -8.74 2.28
CA GLU A 89 -20.69 -10.09 2.44
C GLU A 89 -20.65 -10.52 3.93
N ASN A 90 -21.38 -9.82 4.81
CA ASN A 90 -21.46 -10.07 6.25
C ASN A 90 -20.11 -10.03 7.00
N VAL A 91 -19.12 -9.31 6.47
CA VAL A 91 -17.85 -9.08 7.16
C VAL A 91 -18.05 -8.10 8.30
N GLN A 92 -17.58 -8.47 9.49
CA GLN A 92 -17.58 -7.59 10.65
C GLN A 92 -16.40 -6.61 10.56
N ILE A 93 -16.61 -5.35 10.93
CA ILE A 93 -15.60 -4.29 10.85
C ILE A 93 -15.45 -3.64 12.23
N LEU A 94 -14.22 -3.57 12.74
CA LEU A 94 -13.86 -2.79 13.92
C LEU A 94 -12.79 -1.75 13.57
N LEU A 95 -13.24 -0.49 13.48
CA LEU A 95 -12.37 0.68 13.36
C LEU A 95 -11.78 1.06 14.73
N HIS A 96 -10.80 1.97 14.76
CA HIS A 96 -10.11 2.39 15.99
C HIS A 96 -9.53 1.23 16.82
N THR A 97 -9.15 0.15 16.15
CA THR A 97 -8.66 -1.09 16.78
C THR A 97 -7.22 -1.32 16.36
N TYR A 98 -6.30 -1.08 17.29
CA TYR A 98 -4.87 -1.17 17.04
C TYR A 98 -4.40 -2.60 17.28
N ALA A 99 -3.97 -3.30 16.24
CA ALA A 99 -3.23 -4.56 16.41
C ALA A 99 -1.93 -4.28 17.19
N VAL A 100 -1.64 -5.10 18.21
CA VAL A 100 -0.44 -4.93 19.06
C VAL A 100 0.49 -6.13 18.95
N ARG A 101 -0.05 -7.35 19.09
CA ARG A 101 0.75 -8.58 18.99
C ARG A 101 -0.11 -9.79 18.63
N ALA A 102 0.53 -10.80 18.05
CA ALA A 102 -0.04 -12.12 17.86
C ALA A 102 -0.35 -12.79 19.21
N ILE A 103 -1.41 -13.59 19.21
CA ILE A 103 -1.68 -14.58 20.26
C ILE A 103 -1.16 -15.91 19.73
N MET A 104 -0.22 -16.52 20.45
CA MET A 104 0.51 -17.72 20.02
C MET A 104 0.06 -18.95 20.81
N ASP A 105 -0.04 -20.08 20.13
CA ASP A 105 -0.05 -21.44 20.70
C ASP A 105 1.09 -22.22 20.05
N GLY A 106 2.21 -22.39 20.77
CA GLY A 106 3.46 -22.87 20.18
C GLY A 106 3.95 -21.97 19.05
N ASP A 107 4.10 -22.54 17.86
CA ASP A 107 4.49 -21.88 16.60
C ASP A 107 3.29 -21.41 15.76
N THR A 108 2.07 -21.50 16.30
CA THR A 108 0.84 -21.18 15.58
C THR A 108 0.21 -19.89 16.11
N VAL A 109 -0.06 -18.94 15.22
CA VAL A 109 -0.87 -17.75 15.50
C VAL A 109 -2.34 -18.17 15.60
N THR A 110 -2.97 -17.86 16.74
CA THR A 110 -4.38 -18.18 17.02
C THR A 110 -5.24 -16.93 17.15
N GLY A 111 -4.68 -15.74 16.91
CA GLY A 111 -5.38 -14.47 17.01
C GLY A 111 -4.46 -13.28 17.17
N CYS A 112 -5.05 -12.16 17.60
CA CYS A 112 -4.37 -10.89 17.83
C CYS A 112 -4.85 -10.24 19.12
N THR A 113 -3.91 -9.80 19.97
CA THR A 113 -4.18 -8.83 21.03
C THR A 113 -4.20 -7.44 20.40
N CYS A 114 -5.31 -6.74 20.59
CA CYS A 114 -5.54 -5.38 20.14
C CYS A 114 -5.64 -4.41 21.31
N TYR A 115 -5.47 -3.12 21.02
CA TYR A 115 -5.76 -2.04 21.94
C TYR A 115 -6.83 -1.11 21.37
N THR A 116 -7.78 -0.74 22.22
CA THR A 116 -8.90 0.14 21.90
C THR A 116 -9.10 1.12 23.07
N ASN A 117 -10.02 2.07 22.92
CA ASN A 117 -10.43 2.94 24.03
C ASN A 117 -11.18 2.18 25.15
N GLN A 118 -11.59 0.93 24.92
CA GLN A 118 -12.14 0.04 25.95
C GLN A 118 -11.05 -0.72 26.72
N GLY A 119 -9.78 -0.52 26.36
CA GLY A 119 -8.64 -1.27 26.85
C GLY A 119 -8.21 -2.38 25.88
N GLN A 120 -7.52 -3.38 26.44
CA GLN A 120 -7.06 -4.53 25.67
C GLN A 120 -8.25 -5.40 25.22
N LEU A 121 -8.20 -5.84 23.96
CA LEU A 121 -9.17 -6.73 23.35
C LEU A 121 -8.43 -7.88 22.67
N ASP A 122 -8.63 -9.11 23.13
CA ASP A 122 -8.06 -10.31 22.51
C ASP A 122 -9.07 -10.91 21.53
N LEU A 123 -8.66 -11.02 20.26
CA LEU A 123 -9.46 -11.55 19.16
C LEU A 123 -8.85 -12.86 18.68
N TYR A 124 -9.63 -13.94 18.67
CA TYR A 124 -9.16 -15.28 18.26
C TYR A 124 -9.68 -15.67 16.89
N ALA A 125 -8.86 -16.36 16.10
CA ALA A 125 -9.19 -16.78 14.74
C ALA A 125 -8.70 -18.20 14.39
N ALA A 126 -9.26 -18.82 13.35
CA ALA A 126 -8.65 -20.01 12.74
C ALA A 126 -7.43 -19.61 11.90
N VAL A 127 -7.53 -18.52 11.13
CA VAL A 127 -6.43 -17.92 10.38
C VAL A 127 -6.39 -16.41 10.62
N THR A 128 -5.21 -15.87 10.89
CA THR A 128 -4.97 -14.43 10.94
C THR A 128 -4.26 -13.98 9.67
N ILE A 129 -4.74 -12.91 9.04
CA ILE A 129 -4.12 -12.27 7.88
C ILE A 129 -3.52 -10.95 8.33
N ASP A 130 -2.20 -10.81 8.25
CA ASP A 130 -1.50 -9.57 8.51
C ASP A 130 -1.46 -8.70 7.26
N ALA A 131 -2.40 -7.76 7.21
CA ALA A 131 -2.50 -6.73 6.19
C ALA A 131 -2.21 -5.33 6.75
N THR A 132 -1.46 -5.25 7.87
CA THR A 132 -1.18 -4.00 8.59
C THR A 132 -0.24 -3.08 7.82
N GLY A 133 0.36 -3.58 6.74
CA GLY A 133 1.37 -2.89 5.94
C GLY A 133 2.77 -2.93 6.55
N ASP A 134 2.89 -2.94 7.88
CA ASP A 134 4.15 -2.99 8.63
C ASP A 134 4.46 -4.37 9.25
N GLY A 135 3.52 -5.32 9.06
CA GLY A 135 3.57 -6.67 9.57
C GLY A 135 3.63 -6.75 11.09
N ILE A 136 2.72 -6.05 11.78
CA ILE A 136 2.70 -6.00 13.25
C ILE A 136 2.49 -7.39 13.86
N ILE A 137 1.59 -8.19 13.28
CA ILE A 137 1.31 -9.55 13.76
C ILE A 137 2.53 -10.43 13.48
N ALA A 138 3.02 -10.41 12.24
CA ALA A 138 4.17 -11.21 11.82
C ALA A 138 5.44 -10.90 12.64
N HIS A 139 5.72 -9.62 12.89
CA HIS A 139 6.85 -9.19 13.71
C HIS A 139 6.74 -9.72 15.14
N SER A 140 5.56 -9.55 15.76
CA SER A 140 5.34 -9.99 17.14
C SER A 140 5.28 -11.52 17.30
N ALA A 141 4.94 -12.24 16.22
CA ALA A 141 4.97 -13.71 16.16
C ALA A 141 6.40 -14.26 15.97
N GLY A 142 7.39 -13.40 15.77
CA GLY A 142 8.78 -13.81 15.58
C GLY A 142 9.13 -14.24 14.16
N VAL A 143 8.31 -13.91 13.15
CA VAL A 143 8.63 -14.21 11.75
C VAL A 143 9.88 -13.42 11.33
N PRO A 144 10.93 -14.07 10.80
CA PRO A 144 12.12 -13.38 10.30
C PRO A 144 11.77 -12.39 9.17
N PHE A 145 12.46 -11.25 9.11
CA PHE A 145 12.21 -10.22 8.11
C PHE A 145 13.48 -9.48 7.68
N GLU A 146 13.39 -8.84 6.52
CA GLU A 146 14.33 -7.87 5.99
C GLU A 146 13.71 -6.47 6.01
N GLN A 147 14.53 -5.43 6.14
CA GLN A 147 14.09 -4.03 6.10
C GLN A 147 15.15 -3.17 5.43
N GLY A 148 14.72 -2.32 4.49
CA GLY A 148 15.61 -1.44 3.75
C GLY A 148 16.47 -2.14 2.71
N ARG A 149 17.44 -1.38 2.18
CA ARG A 149 18.47 -1.87 1.25
C ARG A 149 19.46 -2.80 1.99
N PRO A 150 19.93 -3.90 1.36
CA PRO A 150 20.86 -4.83 2.00
C PRO A 150 22.19 -4.20 2.48
N GLU A 151 22.68 -3.18 1.77
CA GLU A 151 23.99 -2.58 2.00
C GLU A 151 24.06 -1.65 3.22
N ASP A 152 22.98 -0.94 3.53
CA ASP A 152 22.97 0.11 4.56
C ASP A 152 21.71 0.16 5.42
N GLY A 153 20.72 -0.69 5.13
CA GLY A 153 19.45 -0.75 5.87
C GLY A 153 18.52 0.42 5.63
N LEU A 154 18.84 1.35 4.71
CA LEU A 154 17.97 2.49 4.43
C LEU A 154 16.71 2.03 3.70
N THR A 155 15.54 2.43 4.21
CA THR A 155 14.25 2.25 3.54
C THR A 155 13.99 3.38 2.57
N GLN A 156 13.20 3.11 1.53
CA GLN A 156 12.73 4.16 0.62
C GLN A 156 12.08 5.34 1.37
N PRO A 157 12.28 6.59 0.90
CA PRO A 157 11.77 7.78 1.54
C PRO A 157 10.24 7.77 1.68
N VAL A 158 9.76 8.44 2.70
CA VAL A 158 8.32 8.63 2.94
C VAL A 158 7.86 9.95 2.31
N SER A 159 6.57 10.07 2.01
CA SER A 159 6.04 11.27 1.33
C SER A 159 4.60 11.59 1.70
N ILE A 160 4.27 12.87 1.65
CA ILE A 160 2.91 13.39 1.63
C ILE A 160 2.47 13.60 0.18
N MET A 161 1.33 13.00 -0.18
CA MET A 161 0.49 13.49 -1.27
C MET A 161 -0.59 14.38 -0.67
N PHE A 162 -0.89 15.51 -1.29
CA PHE A 162 -1.84 16.50 -0.79
C PHE A 162 -2.69 17.05 -1.93
N ARG A 163 -3.89 17.56 -1.64
CA ARG A 163 -4.74 18.19 -2.65
C ARG A 163 -4.63 19.69 -2.59
N ILE A 164 -4.72 20.30 -3.77
CA ILE A 164 -4.85 21.74 -3.90
C ILE A 164 -6.10 22.07 -4.70
N GLY A 165 -6.86 23.05 -4.21
CA GLY A 165 -7.97 23.67 -4.92
C GLY A 165 -7.55 25.00 -5.55
N GLY A 166 -8.48 25.66 -6.26
CA GLY A 166 -8.23 26.96 -6.89
C GLY A 166 -7.35 26.89 -8.14
N VAL A 167 -7.23 25.71 -8.76
CA VAL A 167 -6.45 25.53 -9.98
C VAL A 167 -7.28 25.93 -11.20
N GLY A 168 -6.83 26.94 -11.91
CA GLY A 168 -7.38 27.34 -13.21
C GLY A 168 -7.00 26.37 -14.34
N PRO A 169 -7.46 26.62 -15.57
CA PRO A 169 -7.07 25.82 -16.72
C PRO A 169 -5.54 25.73 -16.86
N SER A 170 -5.01 24.51 -16.89
CA SER A 170 -3.57 24.26 -16.93
C SER A 170 -3.24 23.00 -17.73
N PRO A 171 -2.14 23.01 -18.51
CA PRO A 171 -1.61 21.81 -19.12
C PRO A 171 -0.82 20.94 -18.11
N LEU A 172 -0.59 21.42 -16.89
CA LEU A 172 0.17 20.71 -15.86
C LEU A 172 -0.68 19.62 -15.19
N LEU A 173 -0.81 18.50 -15.89
CA LEU A 173 -1.32 17.21 -15.41
C LEU A 173 -0.31 16.14 -15.85
N CYS A 174 0.68 15.87 -15.01
CA CYS A 174 1.79 14.96 -15.32
C CYS A 174 1.77 13.76 -14.36
N GLY A 175 1.14 12.66 -14.78
CA GLY A 175 0.96 11.47 -13.96
C GLY A 175 2.22 10.60 -13.77
N SER A 176 3.30 10.88 -14.50
CA SER A 176 4.58 10.15 -14.48
C SER A 176 5.78 11.08 -14.71
N GLU A 177 6.99 10.61 -14.41
CA GLU A 177 8.25 11.33 -14.69
C GLU A 177 8.40 11.63 -16.19
N GLY A 178 8.15 10.64 -17.06
CA GLY A 178 8.16 10.85 -18.51
C GLY A 178 7.15 11.90 -18.99
N ALA A 179 5.95 11.95 -18.39
CA ALA A 179 4.96 12.99 -18.72
C ALA A 179 5.39 14.38 -18.23
N ALA A 180 6.05 14.47 -17.08
CA ALA A 180 6.61 15.72 -16.56
C ALA A 180 7.78 16.22 -17.43
N ALA A 181 8.66 15.33 -17.86
CA ALA A 181 9.78 15.64 -18.76
C ALA A 181 9.29 16.13 -20.14
N ALA A 182 8.23 15.51 -20.66
CA ALA A 182 7.65 15.85 -21.96
C ALA A 182 6.81 17.15 -21.95
N LEU A 183 6.41 17.66 -20.78
CA LEU A 183 5.60 18.86 -20.67
C LEU A 183 6.46 20.12 -20.86
N MET A 184 6.38 20.72 -22.05
CA MET A 184 7.09 21.94 -22.40
C MET A 184 6.29 23.19 -22.04
N LEU A 185 6.91 24.09 -21.27
CA LEU A 185 6.41 25.42 -20.95
C LEU A 185 7.32 26.50 -21.55
N ALA A 186 6.90 27.76 -21.49
CA ALA A 186 7.65 28.88 -22.05
C ALA A 186 9.08 29.04 -21.49
N LYS A 187 9.37 28.49 -20.31
CA LYS A 187 10.67 28.57 -19.62
C LYS A 187 11.49 27.28 -19.68
N GLY A 188 11.07 26.29 -20.47
CA GLY A 188 11.69 24.95 -20.51
C GLY A 188 10.68 23.85 -20.16
N SER A 189 11.16 22.61 -20.05
CA SER A 189 10.30 21.52 -19.55
C SER A 189 9.93 21.76 -18.09
N TRP A 190 8.80 21.19 -17.65
CA TRP A 190 8.39 21.28 -16.25
C TRP A 190 9.46 20.73 -15.30
N GLU A 191 10.10 19.62 -15.67
CA GLU A 191 11.22 19.04 -14.92
C GLU A 191 12.39 20.01 -14.78
N GLN A 192 12.81 20.69 -15.86
CA GLN A 192 13.88 21.70 -15.82
C GLN A 192 13.54 22.87 -14.89
N ILE A 193 12.28 23.28 -14.85
CA ILE A 193 11.80 24.34 -13.96
C ILE A 193 11.88 23.88 -12.50
N VAL A 194 11.46 22.66 -12.18
CA VAL A 194 11.55 22.07 -10.84
C VAL A 194 13.00 21.96 -10.38
N GLU A 195 13.89 21.41 -11.21
CA GLU A 195 15.31 21.32 -10.90
C GLU A 195 15.94 22.69 -10.63
N GLN A 196 15.58 23.69 -11.43
CA GLN A 196 16.08 25.06 -11.22
C GLN A 196 15.56 25.62 -9.90
N GLY A 197 14.29 25.38 -9.57
CA GLY A 197 13.71 25.73 -8.26
C GLY A 197 14.45 25.11 -7.08
N MET A 198 14.90 23.86 -7.20
CA MET A 198 15.75 23.23 -6.17
C MET A 198 17.13 23.90 -6.08
N ARG A 199 17.77 24.19 -7.23
CA ARG A 199 19.08 24.87 -7.28
C ARG A 199 19.02 26.27 -6.66
N ASP A 200 17.93 26.99 -6.88
CA ASP A 200 17.71 28.34 -6.38
C ASP A 200 17.21 28.38 -4.92
N GLY A 201 16.95 27.21 -4.31
CA GLY A 201 16.46 27.09 -2.94
C GLY A 201 14.99 27.44 -2.74
N GLU A 202 14.21 27.51 -3.83
CA GLU A 202 12.75 27.66 -3.78
C GLU A 202 12.04 26.37 -3.39
N LEU A 203 12.70 25.22 -3.62
CA LEU A 203 12.26 23.89 -3.21
C LEU A 203 13.30 23.22 -2.30
N PRO A 204 12.89 22.29 -1.42
CA PRO A 204 13.82 21.41 -0.71
C PRO A 204 14.73 20.64 -1.67
N LYS A 205 15.97 20.37 -1.24
CA LYS A 205 16.98 19.66 -2.05
C LYS A 205 16.59 18.22 -2.44
N ASN A 206 15.61 17.64 -1.76
CA ASN A 206 15.12 16.30 -2.00
C ASN A 206 13.77 16.26 -2.74
N VAL A 207 13.14 17.40 -3.05
CA VAL A 207 11.93 17.46 -3.88
C VAL A 207 12.34 17.53 -5.35
N GLY A 208 12.73 16.38 -5.90
CA GLY A 208 13.26 16.23 -7.26
C GLY A 208 12.24 16.39 -8.38
N VAL A 209 10.96 16.14 -8.09
CA VAL A 209 9.90 16.10 -9.09
C VAL A 209 8.59 16.59 -8.48
N ILE A 210 7.77 17.29 -9.26
CA ILE A 210 6.40 17.67 -8.87
C ILE A 210 5.43 17.09 -9.90
N ARG A 211 4.58 16.17 -9.46
CA ARG A 211 3.53 15.54 -10.27
C ARG A 211 2.16 16.01 -9.81
N THR A 212 1.27 16.23 -10.77
CA THR A 212 -0.11 16.66 -10.52
C THR A 212 -1.07 15.70 -11.22
N TYR A 213 -2.00 15.16 -10.45
CA TYR A 213 -3.03 14.23 -10.91
C TYR A 213 -4.37 14.93 -10.90
N ALA A 214 -5.16 14.71 -11.96
CA ALA A 214 -6.54 15.17 -11.97
C ALA A 214 -7.32 14.50 -10.82
N THR A 215 -8.31 15.22 -10.31
CA THR A 215 -9.31 14.65 -9.40
C THR A 215 -10.67 14.62 -10.09
N ARG A 216 -11.66 14.01 -9.43
CA ARG A 216 -13.06 14.06 -9.88
C ARG A 216 -13.72 15.43 -9.69
N ARG A 217 -13.01 16.40 -9.07
CA ARG A 217 -13.52 17.74 -8.79
C ARG A 217 -12.87 18.75 -9.76
N PRO A 218 -13.66 19.62 -10.42
CA PRO A 218 -13.12 20.72 -11.19
C PRO A 218 -12.20 21.61 -10.34
N SER A 219 -11.13 22.12 -10.94
CA SER A 219 -10.18 23.04 -10.29
C SER A 219 -9.48 22.49 -9.03
N GLU A 220 -9.42 21.17 -8.88
CA GLU A 220 -8.68 20.47 -7.83
C GLU A 220 -7.74 19.43 -8.44
N VAL A 221 -6.50 19.40 -7.96
CA VAL A 221 -5.50 18.38 -8.32
C VAL A 221 -4.88 17.77 -7.07
N THR A 222 -4.44 16.52 -7.18
CA THR A 222 -3.58 15.88 -6.18
C THR A 222 -2.13 16.07 -6.57
N VAL A 223 -1.30 16.53 -5.63
CA VAL A 223 0.14 16.76 -5.80
C VAL A 223 0.92 15.61 -5.17
N ASN A 224 1.85 15.05 -5.95
CA ASN A 224 2.87 14.11 -5.48
C ASN A 224 4.26 14.73 -5.74
N ALA A 225 4.94 15.12 -4.67
CA ALA A 225 6.20 15.87 -4.77
C ALA A 225 7.11 15.70 -3.57
N THR A 226 6.53 15.74 -2.36
CA THR A 226 7.33 15.73 -1.13
C THR A 226 8.13 14.44 -1.01
N GLN A 227 9.30 14.55 -0.38
CA GLN A 227 10.18 13.42 -0.13
C GLN A 227 10.87 13.67 1.20
N VAL A 228 10.84 12.69 2.11
CA VAL A 228 11.56 12.75 3.38
C VAL A 228 12.46 11.53 3.49
N ASN A 229 13.75 11.79 3.45
CA ASN A 229 14.84 10.82 3.44
C ASN A 229 15.27 10.47 4.87
N TYR A 230 16.01 9.36 5.02
CA TYR A 230 16.55 8.89 6.30
C TYR A 230 15.49 8.77 7.40
N ILE A 231 14.39 8.08 7.08
CA ILE A 231 13.27 7.81 7.99
C ILE A 231 13.17 6.30 8.14
N ASP A 232 13.33 5.79 9.36
CA ASP A 232 12.88 4.44 9.71
C ASP A 232 11.37 4.49 10.02
N PRO A 233 10.50 3.91 9.17
CA PRO A 233 9.07 4.06 9.38
C PRO A 233 8.52 3.15 10.49
N THR A 234 9.38 2.38 11.16
CA THR A 234 9.03 1.67 12.39
C THR A 234 9.30 2.50 13.66
N SER A 235 10.02 3.63 13.53
CA SER A 235 10.33 4.56 14.61
C SER A 235 9.28 5.68 14.69
N ALA A 236 8.61 5.79 15.85
CA ALA A 236 7.66 6.87 16.09
C ALA A 236 8.31 8.26 16.05
N ALA A 237 9.58 8.38 16.46
CA ALA A 237 10.32 9.64 16.41
C ALA A 237 10.61 10.07 14.97
N ASP A 238 11.03 9.12 14.12
CA ASP A 238 11.31 9.39 12.71
C ASP A 238 10.03 9.71 11.94
N LEU A 239 8.94 8.96 12.19
CA LEU A 239 7.63 9.29 11.63
C LEU A 239 7.19 10.69 12.05
N THR A 240 7.35 11.08 13.32
CA THR A 240 7.00 12.43 13.80
C THR A 240 7.81 13.50 13.06
N LYS A 241 9.11 13.30 12.89
CA LYS A 241 9.98 14.18 12.10
C LYS A 241 9.48 14.28 10.66
N ALA A 242 9.15 13.15 10.04
CA ALA A 242 8.69 13.09 8.66
C ALA A 242 7.34 13.76 8.44
N GLU A 243 6.42 13.62 9.38
CA GLU A 243 5.10 14.27 9.36
C GLU A 243 5.25 15.80 9.40
N ILE A 244 6.10 16.32 10.27
CA ILE A 244 6.34 17.77 10.38
C ILE A 244 7.04 18.28 9.12
N GLU A 245 8.09 17.59 8.67
CA GLU A 245 8.87 18.02 7.51
C GLU A 245 8.06 17.94 6.21
N GLY A 246 7.40 16.82 5.94
CA GLY A 246 6.58 16.65 4.74
C GLY A 246 5.49 17.71 4.62
N ARG A 247 4.88 18.15 5.74
CA ARG A 247 3.89 19.24 5.72
C ARG A 247 4.51 20.58 5.36
N LYS A 248 5.72 20.88 5.85
CA LYS A 248 6.47 22.09 5.45
C LYS A 248 6.78 22.07 3.96
N GLN A 249 7.25 20.93 3.44
CA GLN A 249 7.53 20.76 2.02
C GLN A 249 6.28 20.96 1.17
N ALA A 250 5.11 20.46 1.59
CA ALA A 250 3.85 20.65 0.87
C ALA A 250 3.50 22.14 0.68
N TYR A 251 3.69 22.97 1.72
CA TYR A 251 3.50 24.42 1.58
C TYR A 251 4.54 25.07 0.65
N GLN A 252 5.82 24.68 0.75
CA GLN A 252 6.86 25.19 -0.15
C GLN A 252 6.58 24.83 -1.62
N VAL A 253 6.18 23.58 -1.87
CA VAL A 253 5.73 23.12 -3.20
C VAL A 253 4.52 23.91 -3.69
N THR A 254 3.56 24.23 -2.82
CA THR A 254 2.39 25.05 -3.19
C THR A 254 2.79 26.47 -3.59
N GLU A 255 3.69 27.12 -2.85
CA GLU A 255 4.20 28.45 -3.23
C GLU A 255 4.98 28.41 -4.55
N PHE A 256 5.80 27.37 -4.75
CA PHE A 256 6.52 27.15 -5.99
C PHE A 256 5.55 27.01 -7.18
N LEU A 257 4.49 26.20 -7.03
CA LEU A 257 3.44 26.05 -8.03
C LEU A 257 2.75 27.38 -8.35
N ARG A 258 2.39 28.21 -7.35
CA ARG A 258 1.79 29.54 -7.60
C ARG A 258 2.67 30.44 -8.47
N LYS A 259 3.99 30.37 -8.25
CA LYS A 259 4.96 31.23 -8.93
C LYS A 259 5.27 30.75 -10.35
N HIS A 260 5.33 29.44 -10.58
CA HIS A 260 5.89 28.87 -11.81
C HIS A 260 4.92 28.03 -12.64
N ALA A 261 3.87 27.45 -12.06
CA ALA A 261 2.92 26.61 -12.77
C ALA A 261 1.76 27.44 -13.39
N PRO A 262 1.52 27.35 -14.71
CA PRO A 262 0.40 28.04 -15.35
C PRO A 262 -0.94 27.60 -14.76
N GLY A 263 -1.80 28.54 -14.39
CA GLY A 263 -3.12 28.26 -13.83
C GLY A 263 -3.13 28.02 -12.31
N TYR A 264 -1.98 28.05 -11.62
CA TYR A 264 -1.92 27.75 -10.18
C TYR A 264 -1.82 29.01 -9.29
N LYS A 265 -1.89 30.22 -9.86
CA LYS A 265 -1.66 31.48 -9.13
C LYS A 265 -2.54 31.66 -7.87
N ASP A 266 -3.78 31.18 -7.91
CA ASP A 266 -4.78 31.31 -6.84
C ASP A 266 -4.97 29.99 -6.07
N CYS A 267 -4.09 28.99 -6.29
CA CYS A 267 -4.26 27.68 -5.69
C CYS A 267 -4.02 27.72 -4.17
N PHE A 268 -4.58 26.76 -3.44
CA PHE A 268 -4.39 26.59 -2.00
C PHE A 268 -4.50 25.12 -1.64
N ILE A 269 -3.82 24.68 -0.58
CA ILE A 269 -3.97 23.32 -0.06
C ILE A 269 -5.42 23.15 0.42
N SER A 270 -6.20 22.33 -0.28
CA SER A 270 -7.59 22.00 0.07
C SER A 270 -7.65 20.82 1.03
N GLU A 271 -6.69 19.90 0.96
CA GLU A 271 -6.64 18.72 1.82
C GLU A 271 -5.19 18.29 2.08
N MET A 272 -4.87 18.14 3.37
CA MET A 272 -3.61 17.56 3.85
C MET A 272 -3.91 16.14 4.37
N PRO A 273 -3.07 15.12 4.11
CA PRO A 273 -3.33 13.78 4.60
C PRO A 273 -3.23 13.70 6.13
N ALA A 274 -3.94 12.72 6.67
CA ALA A 274 -3.91 12.40 8.09
C ALA A 274 -2.56 11.79 8.51
N VAL A 275 -1.90 11.09 7.60
CA VAL A 275 -0.63 10.39 7.86
C VAL A 275 0.35 10.51 6.70
N ILE A 276 1.63 10.39 7.00
CA ILE A 276 2.73 10.29 6.03
C ILE A 276 2.61 8.97 5.26
N GLY A 277 2.83 9.03 3.94
CA GLY A 277 2.83 7.86 3.07
C GLY A 277 4.12 7.06 3.23
N VAL A 278 3.99 5.86 3.77
CA VAL A 278 5.11 4.91 3.96
C VAL A 278 5.17 3.94 2.78
N ARG A 279 6.36 3.84 2.16
CA ARG A 279 6.60 2.94 1.01
C ARG A 279 7.05 1.56 1.46
N GLU A 280 8.00 1.51 2.38
CA GLU A 280 8.75 0.32 2.74
C GLU A 280 8.91 0.23 4.26
N THR A 281 8.74 -0.95 4.82
CA THR A 281 9.12 -1.27 6.21
C THR A 281 9.69 -2.69 6.24
N ARG A 282 8.95 -3.65 6.78
CA ARG A 282 9.39 -5.04 6.96
C ARG A 282 8.88 -5.91 5.83
N ARG A 283 9.76 -6.71 5.24
CA ARG A 283 9.45 -7.79 4.29
C ARG A 283 9.75 -9.12 4.97
N PHE A 284 8.72 -9.90 5.23
CA PHE A 284 8.85 -11.14 6.01
C PHE A 284 9.25 -12.32 5.14
N LEU A 285 10.06 -13.23 5.69
CA LEU A 285 10.53 -14.40 4.96
C LEU A 285 9.43 -15.47 4.87
N GLY A 286 8.91 -15.63 3.66
CA GLY A 286 7.96 -16.67 3.31
C GLY A 286 8.62 -17.94 2.75
N CYS A 287 7.83 -19.00 2.57
CA CYS A 287 8.25 -20.26 1.93
C CYS A 287 8.84 -20.06 0.54
N GLU A 288 8.38 -19.04 -0.17
CA GLU A 288 8.96 -18.56 -1.44
C GLU A 288 9.43 -17.12 -1.28
N TYR A 289 10.31 -16.69 -2.18
CA TYR A 289 10.91 -15.36 -2.14
C TYR A 289 10.99 -14.77 -3.55
N LEU A 290 10.38 -13.60 -3.74
CA LEU A 290 10.34 -12.92 -5.03
C LEU A 290 11.57 -12.03 -5.20
N THR A 291 12.25 -12.12 -6.34
CA THR A 291 13.49 -11.40 -6.61
C THR A 291 13.33 -10.40 -7.75
N ARG A 292 14.29 -9.47 -7.87
CA ARG A 292 14.41 -8.58 -9.03
C ARG A 292 14.39 -9.33 -10.36
N SER A 293 15.09 -10.48 -10.45
CA SER A 293 15.16 -11.27 -11.69
C SER A 293 13.79 -11.78 -12.11
N ASP A 294 12.96 -12.21 -11.16
CA ASP A 294 11.62 -12.72 -11.46
C ASP A 294 10.76 -11.65 -12.17
N LEU A 295 10.91 -10.38 -11.78
CA LEU A 295 10.22 -9.23 -12.38
C LEU A 295 10.76 -8.89 -13.78
N LEU A 296 12.08 -8.87 -13.94
CA LEU A 296 12.73 -8.51 -15.21
C LEU A 296 12.49 -9.59 -16.29
N GLU A 297 12.49 -10.85 -15.88
CA GLU A 297 12.28 -11.99 -16.77
C GLU A 297 10.79 -12.29 -17.02
N GLY A 298 9.90 -11.81 -16.15
CA GLY A 298 8.45 -12.07 -16.23
C GLY A 298 8.12 -13.50 -15.83
N ARG A 299 8.74 -13.99 -14.75
CA ARG A 299 8.71 -15.41 -14.40
C ARG A 299 7.29 -15.87 -14.07
N LYS A 300 6.92 -17.02 -14.65
CA LYS A 300 5.65 -17.72 -14.42
C LYS A 300 5.81 -18.88 -13.45
N ARG A 301 4.79 -19.09 -12.61
CA ARG A 301 4.88 -19.98 -11.44
C ARG A 301 3.64 -20.89 -11.36
N PRO A 302 3.78 -22.23 -11.31
CA PRO A 302 2.63 -23.13 -11.15
C PRO A 302 1.82 -22.87 -9.86
N ASP A 303 2.52 -22.42 -8.83
CA ASP A 303 2.01 -22.06 -7.50
C ASP A 303 1.63 -20.58 -7.37
N ALA A 304 1.51 -19.85 -8.49
CA ALA A 304 1.06 -18.46 -8.51
C ALA A 304 -0.33 -18.30 -7.89
N VAL A 305 -0.51 -17.29 -7.03
CA VAL A 305 -1.84 -16.86 -6.56
C VAL A 305 -2.20 -15.44 -7.00
N VAL A 306 -1.21 -14.69 -7.48
CA VAL A 306 -1.41 -13.47 -8.26
C VAL A 306 -0.70 -13.65 -9.59
N GLN A 307 -1.45 -13.58 -10.68
CA GLN A 307 -0.95 -13.83 -12.03
C GLN A 307 -0.76 -12.52 -12.79
N ASP A 308 0.27 -12.46 -13.64
CA ASP A 308 0.55 -11.31 -14.50
C ASP A 308 0.58 -9.97 -13.74
N ALA A 309 1.13 -9.97 -12.53
CA ALA A 309 1.42 -8.76 -11.80
C ALA A 309 2.38 -7.89 -12.65
N LEU A 310 2.04 -6.63 -12.85
CA LEU A 310 2.84 -5.72 -13.66
C LEU A 310 2.87 -4.32 -13.05
N PHE A 311 4.06 -3.92 -12.64
CA PHE A 311 4.44 -2.55 -12.35
C PHE A 311 5.96 -2.42 -12.49
N VAL A 312 6.45 -1.20 -12.71
CA VAL A 312 7.89 -0.92 -12.76
C VAL A 312 8.54 -1.14 -11.38
N ILE A 313 9.85 -1.31 -11.34
CA ILE A 313 10.63 -1.19 -10.09
C ILE A 313 10.82 0.30 -9.82
N ASP A 314 10.03 0.84 -8.87
CA ASP A 314 9.99 2.25 -8.47
C ASP A 314 10.69 2.45 -7.11
N ILE A 315 12.03 2.50 -7.13
CA ILE A 315 12.88 2.69 -5.94
C ILE A 315 13.30 4.15 -5.81
N HIS A 316 12.67 4.86 -4.88
CA HIS A 316 13.03 6.24 -4.54
C HIS A 316 14.33 6.29 -3.74
N ASN A 317 15.19 7.26 -4.05
CA ASN A 317 16.51 7.39 -3.45
C ASN A 317 16.39 7.80 -1.96
N PRO A 318 16.86 6.96 -1.01
CA PRO A 318 16.78 7.26 0.42
C PRO A 318 17.85 8.25 0.92
N ASP A 319 18.87 8.56 0.13
CA ASP A 319 19.98 9.47 0.46
C ASP A 319 20.15 10.65 -0.53
N GLY A 320 19.26 10.76 -1.53
CA GLY A 320 19.22 11.85 -2.50
C GLY A 320 17.81 12.12 -3.05
N PRO A 321 17.66 13.08 -4.00
CA PRO A 321 16.39 13.32 -4.67
C PRO A 321 16.07 12.23 -5.72
N GLY A 322 14.78 12.02 -6.00
CA GLY A 322 14.35 11.25 -7.17
C GLY A 322 14.56 9.73 -7.04
N GLN A 323 14.79 9.06 -8.17
CA GLN A 323 14.92 7.60 -8.26
C GLN A 323 16.36 7.14 -8.00
N SER A 324 16.52 5.97 -7.39
CA SER A 324 17.84 5.40 -7.06
C SER A 324 18.66 5.01 -8.29
N GLU A 325 17.99 4.60 -9.37
CA GLU A 325 18.62 4.19 -10.63
C GLU A 325 18.46 5.25 -11.73
N GLY A 326 18.19 6.50 -11.37
CA GLY A 326 17.94 7.62 -12.29
C GLY A 326 16.53 7.62 -12.90
N SER A 327 15.95 6.45 -13.16
CA SER A 327 14.54 6.28 -13.53
C SER A 327 13.97 4.99 -12.95
N ALA A 328 12.64 4.84 -12.98
CA ALA A 328 12.01 3.55 -12.72
C ALA A 328 12.44 2.50 -13.77
N VAL A 329 12.52 1.23 -13.36
CA VAL A 329 12.97 0.14 -14.24
C VAL A 329 11.77 -0.68 -14.74
N GLU A 330 11.66 -0.80 -16.06
CA GLU A 330 10.59 -1.55 -16.72
C GLU A 330 10.65 -3.05 -16.38
N CYS A 331 9.47 -3.64 -16.20
CA CYS A 331 9.30 -5.05 -15.83
C CYS A 331 8.44 -5.78 -16.86
N ARG A 332 8.51 -7.11 -16.85
CA ARG A 332 7.58 -7.96 -17.58
C ARG A 332 6.50 -8.47 -16.63
N PRO A 333 5.28 -8.79 -17.10
CA PRO A 333 4.26 -9.37 -16.23
C PRO A 333 4.78 -10.65 -15.54
N TYR A 334 4.78 -10.67 -14.22
CA TYR A 334 5.35 -11.73 -13.39
C TYR A 334 4.30 -12.32 -12.45
N ASP A 335 4.55 -13.51 -11.92
CA ASP A 335 3.64 -14.16 -10.98
C ASP A 335 4.14 -14.05 -9.54
N ILE A 336 3.21 -13.93 -8.58
CA ILE A 336 3.51 -13.99 -7.15
C ILE A 336 3.06 -15.37 -6.63
N PRO A 337 3.99 -16.26 -6.21
CA PRO A 337 3.67 -17.58 -5.70
C PRO A 337 3.03 -17.53 -4.31
N TYR A 338 2.20 -18.53 -3.98
CA TYR A 338 1.53 -18.61 -2.68
C TYR A 338 2.52 -18.59 -1.51
N GLY A 339 3.68 -19.24 -1.67
CA GLY A 339 4.72 -19.27 -0.65
C GLY A 339 5.24 -17.89 -0.24
N CYS A 340 5.06 -16.84 -1.04
CA CYS A 340 5.41 -15.48 -0.65
C CYS A 340 4.49 -14.91 0.45
N LEU A 341 3.27 -15.45 0.57
CA LEU A 341 2.26 -15.04 1.55
C LEU A 341 2.34 -15.90 2.83
N VAL A 342 3.05 -17.03 2.80
CA VAL A 342 3.09 -18.02 3.88
C VAL A 342 4.41 -17.93 4.62
N PRO A 343 4.46 -17.51 5.91
CA PRO A 343 5.67 -17.55 6.72
C PRO A 343 6.27 -18.97 6.81
N ARG A 344 7.61 -19.07 6.75
CA ARG A 344 8.29 -20.39 6.75
C ARG A 344 8.01 -21.22 8.00
N GLU A 345 8.11 -20.57 9.17
CA GLU A 345 8.20 -21.24 10.47
C GLU A 345 6.95 -21.06 11.32
N ILE A 346 6.09 -20.09 10.99
CA ILE A 346 4.91 -19.74 11.79
C ILE A 346 3.64 -20.19 11.07
N ASP A 347 2.79 -20.91 11.78
CA ASP A 347 1.47 -21.36 11.30
C ASP A 347 0.34 -20.42 11.74
N GLY A 348 -0.86 -20.61 11.15
CA GLY A 348 -2.05 -19.80 11.48
C GLY A 348 -2.00 -18.34 11.00
N LEU A 349 -0.95 -17.96 10.25
CA LEU A 349 -0.69 -16.61 9.76
C LEU A 349 -0.51 -16.58 8.25
N LEU A 350 -1.10 -15.59 7.59
CA LEU A 350 -0.81 -15.21 6.20
C LEU A 350 -0.39 -13.73 6.13
N LEU A 351 0.54 -13.43 5.24
CA LEU A 351 1.01 -12.07 4.95
C LEU A 351 0.23 -11.51 3.76
N ALA A 352 -0.18 -10.25 3.83
CA ALA A 352 -0.90 -9.60 2.74
C ALA A 352 -0.44 -8.15 2.50
N GLY A 353 -0.37 -7.78 1.22
CA GLY A 353 0.06 -6.45 0.78
C GLY A 353 1.58 -6.33 0.73
N ARG A 354 2.11 -5.21 1.21
CA ARG A 354 3.53 -4.86 1.03
C ARG A 354 4.51 -5.58 1.98
N CYS A 355 4.02 -6.32 2.97
CA CYS A 355 4.86 -7.04 3.93
C CYS A 355 5.18 -8.49 3.52
N ILE A 356 4.74 -8.94 2.34
CA ILE A 356 5.02 -10.29 1.83
C ILE A 356 6.53 -10.50 1.53
N SER A 357 6.88 -11.76 1.26
CA SER A 357 8.26 -12.18 1.00
C SER A 357 8.78 -11.75 -0.36
N GLY A 358 9.85 -10.95 -0.36
CA GLY A 358 10.62 -10.62 -1.55
C GLY A 358 11.74 -9.62 -1.29
N SER A 359 12.58 -9.39 -2.29
CA SER A 359 13.71 -8.46 -2.22
C SER A 359 13.26 -7.01 -2.14
N HIS A 360 14.18 -6.14 -1.70
CA HIS A 360 13.99 -4.69 -1.70
C HIS A 360 13.51 -4.18 -3.08
N ASP A 361 14.11 -4.67 -4.16
CA ASP A 361 13.73 -4.32 -5.53
C ASP A 361 12.36 -4.84 -5.91
N ALA A 362 12.09 -6.13 -5.66
CA ALA A 362 10.81 -6.74 -6.03
C ALA A 362 9.64 -6.04 -5.32
N HIS A 363 9.85 -5.70 -4.05
CA HIS A 363 8.93 -4.93 -3.23
C HIS A 363 8.57 -3.58 -3.85
N ALA A 364 9.53 -2.90 -4.47
CA ALA A 364 9.27 -1.62 -5.12
C ALA A 364 8.24 -1.71 -6.25
N SER A 365 8.04 -2.91 -6.82
CA SER A 365 7.01 -3.18 -7.82
C SER A 365 5.70 -3.67 -7.19
N TYR A 366 5.71 -4.77 -6.42
CA TYR A 366 4.47 -5.39 -5.96
C TYR A 366 3.69 -4.60 -4.89
N ARG A 367 4.32 -3.61 -4.24
CA ARG A 367 3.69 -2.82 -3.17
C ARG A 367 2.55 -1.90 -3.63
N VAL A 368 2.33 -1.74 -4.93
CA VAL A 368 1.27 -0.86 -5.46
C VAL A 368 -0.12 -1.46 -5.29
N MET A 369 -1.12 -0.58 -5.22
CA MET A 369 -2.44 -0.92 -4.70
C MET A 369 -3.17 -2.01 -5.49
N THR A 370 -3.09 -2.01 -6.82
CA THR A 370 -3.79 -3.02 -7.63
C THR A 370 -3.21 -4.41 -7.39
N ILE A 371 -1.88 -4.51 -7.25
CA ILE A 371 -1.21 -5.78 -6.94
C ILE A 371 -1.52 -6.18 -5.50
N CYS A 372 -1.54 -5.23 -4.56
CA CYS A 372 -1.96 -5.47 -3.18
C CYS A 372 -3.41 -5.95 -3.06
N LEU A 373 -4.35 -5.49 -3.89
CA LEU A 373 -5.71 -6.05 -3.96
C LEU A 373 -5.65 -7.54 -4.34
N GLY A 374 -4.85 -7.91 -5.33
CA GLY A 374 -4.67 -9.32 -5.73
C GLY A 374 -4.04 -10.17 -4.63
N ILE A 375 -2.96 -9.70 -4.00
CA ILE A 375 -2.31 -10.38 -2.86
C ILE A 375 -3.30 -10.57 -1.71
N GLY A 376 -4.07 -9.51 -1.40
CA GLY A 376 -5.12 -9.55 -0.38
C GLY A 376 -6.18 -10.60 -0.67
N ALA A 377 -6.77 -10.54 -1.85
CA ALA A 377 -7.79 -11.50 -2.28
C ALA A 377 -7.31 -12.96 -2.15
N ALA A 378 -6.07 -13.23 -2.57
CA ALA A 378 -5.46 -14.55 -2.45
C ALA A 378 -5.32 -15.00 -0.99
N ALA A 379 -4.82 -14.12 -0.10
CA ALA A 379 -4.71 -14.43 1.33
C ALA A 379 -6.08 -14.68 1.97
N GLY A 380 -7.08 -13.88 1.62
CA GLY A 380 -8.47 -14.02 2.09
C GLY A 380 -9.09 -15.35 1.71
N ALA A 381 -9.03 -15.69 0.43
CA ALA A 381 -9.50 -16.98 -0.07
C ALA A 381 -8.78 -18.15 0.59
N ALA A 382 -7.46 -18.07 0.72
CA ALA A 382 -6.66 -19.09 1.39
C ALA A 382 -7.06 -19.29 2.86
N GLY A 383 -7.26 -18.20 3.60
CA GLY A 383 -7.71 -18.23 4.99
C GLY A 383 -9.10 -18.89 5.14
N ALA A 384 -10.04 -18.54 4.27
CA ALA A 384 -11.38 -19.13 4.28
C ALA A 384 -11.34 -20.63 3.95
N ILE A 385 -10.58 -21.03 2.92
CA ILE A 385 -10.42 -22.44 2.53
C ILE A 385 -9.77 -23.25 3.66
N ALA A 386 -8.71 -22.71 4.28
CA ALA A 386 -8.03 -23.35 5.41
C ALA A 386 -8.96 -23.58 6.59
N SER A 387 -9.73 -22.55 6.98
CA SER A 387 -10.70 -22.67 8.08
C SER A 387 -11.78 -23.72 7.75
N ALA A 388 -12.39 -23.63 6.57
CA ALA A 388 -13.46 -24.54 6.16
C ALA A 388 -13.02 -26.01 6.08
N GLN A 389 -11.77 -26.27 5.71
CA GLN A 389 -11.21 -27.63 5.64
C GLN A 389 -10.57 -28.10 6.95
N GLY A 390 -10.39 -27.21 7.93
CA GLY A 390 -9.70 -27.51 9.19
C GLY A 390 -8.22 -27.87 8.99
N ILE A 391 -7.56 -27.25 8.00
CA ILE A 391 -6.14 -27.49 7.69
C ILE A 391 -5.29 -26.24 7.95
N ALA A 392 -3.98 -26.42 8.11
CA ALA A 392 -3.06 -25.29 8.18
C ALA A 392 -3.07 -24.49 6.86
N ALA A 393 -3.02 -23.16 6.94
CA ALA A 393 -3.07 -22.29 5.76
C ALA A 393 -1.97 -22.62 4.75
N ARG A 394 -0.78 -23.03 5.20
CA ARG A 394 0.33 -23.46 4.32
C ARG A 394 0.01 -24.66 3.42
N LEU A 395 -1.00 -25.45 3.77
CA LEU A 395 -1.40 -26.66 3.03
C LEU A 395 -2.49 -26.39 1.98
N VAL A 396 -3.02 -25.17 1.92
CA VAL A 396 -4.03 -24.81 0.91
C VAL A 396 -3.40 -24.84 -0.48
N SER A 397 -4.09 -25.48 -1.43
CA SER A 397 -3.62 -25.55 -2.82
C SER A 397 -3.75 -24.18 -3.51
N PRO A 398 -2.69 -23.69 -4.19
CA PRO A 398 -2.77 -22.50 -5.03
C PRO A 398 -3.89 -22.56 -6.09
N GLU A 399 -4.20 -23.76 -6.59
CA GLU A 399 -5.29 -23.95 -7.54
C GLU A 399 -6.67 -23.68 -6.92
N GLN A 400 -6.89 -24.10 -5.67
CA GLN A 400 -8.13 -23.82 -4.95
C GLN A 400 -8.29 -22.32 -4.71
N ILE A 401 -7.19 -21.63 -4.37
CA ILE A 401 -7.18 -20.17 -4.18
C ILE A 401 -7.60 -19.47 -5.48
N ARG A 402 -6.94 -19.78 -6.61
CA ARG A 402 -7.27 -19.18 -7.91
C ARG A 402 -8.72 -19.42 -8.34
N LYS A 403 -9.29 -20.60 -8.02
CA LYS A 403 -10.71 -20.89 -8.32
C LYS A 403 -11.68 -20.08 -7.47
N ALA A 404 -11.30 -19.74 -6.23
CA ALA A 404 -12.13 -18.95 -5.33
C ALA A 404 -12.13 -17.45 -5.67
N ILE A 405 -11.08 -16.96 -6.35
CA ILE A 405 -10.91 -15.57 -6.79
C ILE A 405 -10.52 -15.52 -8.28
N PRO A 406 -11.48 -15.68 -9.20
CA PRO A 406 -11.19 -15.74 -10.63
C PRO A 406 -10.61 -14.44 -11.22
#